data_AF-A0A4Y2AJV9-F1
#
_entry.id   AF-A0A4Y2AJV9-F1
#
_cell.length_a   1.000
_cell.length_b   1.000
_cell.length_c   1.000
_cell.angle_alpha   90.00
_cell.angle_beta   90.00
_cell.angle_gamma   90.00
#
_symmetry.space_group_name_H-M   'P 1'
#
loop_
_entity.id
_entity.type
_entity.pdbx_description
1 polymer ?
#
loop_
_entity_poly.entity_id
_entity_poly.type
_entity_poly.pdbx_seq_one_letter_code
_entity_poly.pdbx_strand_id
1 'polypeptide(L)'
;MTYYLYRAISAYQQLKSTGIKADEELIAGIILENLPDRFEPLIMALKNCDEEIRVDNVRNRLLAEDVKPQVDDSREHAFVNEKFKGKTYFKGKCFKCNLYGHKSSECV
;
A
#
# COMPACT_ATOMS: atom_id res chain seq x y z
N MET A 1 17.09 -1.41 5.02
CA MET A 1 16.09 -2.46 4.76
C MET A 1 15.71 -2.55 3.30
N THR A 2 15.28 -1.44 2.68
CA THR A 2 15.24 -1.30 1.20
C THR A 2 16.57 -1.67 0.54
N TYR A 3 17.70 -1.29 1.18
CA TYR A 3 19.05 -1.68 0.75
C TYR A 3 19.31 -3.20 0.76
N TYR A 4 18.82 -3.93 1.77
CA TYR A 4 18.98 -5.39 1.84
C TYR A 4 18.18 -6.05 0.71
N LEU A 5 16.92 -5.65 0.54
CA LEU A 5 16.04 -6.17 -0.49
C LEU A 5 16.64 -5.95 -1.89
N TYR A 6 17.10 -4.72 -2.15
CA TYR A 6 17.76 -4.36 -3.39
C TYR A 6 19.01 -5.23 -3.64
N ARG A 7 19.82 -5.45 -2.61
CA ARG A 7 21.03 -6.27 -2.70
C ARG A 7 20.70 -7.74 -2.97
N ALA A 8 19.71 -8.31 -2.29
CA ALA A 8 19.28 -9.69 -2.48
C ALA A 8 18.72 -9.93 -3.88
N ILE A 9 17.86 -9.02 -4.37
CA ILE A 9 17.29 -9.07 -5.72
C ILE A 9 18.40 -8.92 -6.78
N SER A 10 19.33 -7.99 -6.59
CA SER A 10 20.44 -7.78 -7.53
C SER A 10 21.37 -9.00 -7.60
N ALA A 11 21.66 -9.63 -6.45
CA ALA A 11 22.44 -10.87 -6.40
C ALA A 11 21.75 -12.02 -7.14
N TYR A 12 20.44 -12.19 -6.95
CA TYR A 12 19.64 -13.17 -7.69
C TYR A 12 19.67 -12.92 -9.21
N GLN A 13 19.51 -11.67 -9.65
CA GLN A 13 19.58 -11.33 -11.08
C GLN A 13 20.95 -11.65 -11.68
N GLN A 14 22.03 -11.36 -10.94
CA GLN A 14 23.39 -11.70 -11.36
C GLN A 14 23.59 -13.23 -11.45
N LEU A 15 23.12 -13.99 -10.46
CA LEU A 15 23.16 -15.45 -10.50
C LEU A 15 22.40 -16.01 -11.71
N LYS A 16 21.20 -15.49 -11.99
CA LYS A 16 20.42 -15.86 -13.18
C LYS A 16 21.18 -15.60 -14.48
N SER A 17 21.93 -14.49 -14.54
CA SER A 17 22.74 -14.14 -15.72
C SER A 17 23.96 -15.04 -15.93
N THR A 18 24.44 -15.73 -14.88
CA THR A 18 25.55 -16.70 -15.00
C THR A 18 25.11 -18.09 -15.50
N GLY A 19 23.81 -18.29 -15.76
CA GLY A 19 23.26 -19.58 -16.20
C GLY A 19 23.11 -20.63 -15.10
N ILE A 20 23.41 -20.26 -13.85
CA ILE A 20 23.18 -21.12 -12.68
C ILE A 20 21.66 -21.18 -12.43
N LYS A 21 21.09 -22.39 -12.48
CA LYS A 21 19.73 -22.64 -12.01
C LYS A 21 19.74 -22.63 -10.49
N ALA A 22 19.44 -21.48 -9.90
CA ALA A 22 19.19 -21.36 -8.48
C ALA A 22 17.75 -21.76 -8.16
N ASP A 23 17.54 -22.34 -6.98
CA ASP A 23 16.22 -22.62 -6.45
C ASP A 23 15.52 -21.30 -6.11
N GLU A 24 14.52 -20.94 -6.91
CA GLU A 24 13.80 -19.66 -6.78
C GLU A 24 12.93 -19.62 -5.53
N GLU A 25 12.36 -20.75 -5.10
CA GLU A 25 11.52 -20.83 -3.89
C GLU A 25 12.37 -20.62 -2.65
N LEU A 26 13.54 -21.26 -2.59
CA LEU A 26 14.48 -21.09 -1.49
C LEU A 26 14.95 -19.64 -1.37
N ILE A 27 15.31 -19.01 -2.49
CA ILE A 27 15.75 -17.60 -2.50
C ILE A 27 14.61 -16.67 -2.09
N ALA A 28 13.40 -16.89 -2.60
CA ALA A 28 12.25 -16.10 -2.22
C ALA A 28 11.93 -16.26 -0.72
N GLY A 29 12.02 -17.47 -0.16
CA GLY A 29 11.87 -17.73 1.27
C GLY A 29 12.89 -16.94 2.11
N ILE A 30 14.17 -16.97 1.74
CA ILE A 30 15.23 -16.19 2.41
C ILE A 30 14.92 -14.68 2.37
N ILE A 31 14.46 -14.17 1.23
CA ILE A 31 14.09 -12.75 1.10
C ILE A 31 12.94 -12.41 2.06
N LEU A 32 11.92 -13.27 2.13
CA LEU A 32 10.74 -13.05 2.96
C LEU A 32 11.06 -13.10 4.47
N GLU A 33 11.95 -13.99 4.89
CA GLU A 33 12.36 -14.14 6.30
C GLU A 33 13.22 -12.98 6.82
N ASN A 34 13.84 -12.22 5.91
CA ASN A 34 14.65 -11.04 6.25
C ASN A 34 13.88 -9.71 6.09
N LEU A 35 12.57 -9.76 5.87
CA LEU A 35 11.69 -8.60 5.92
C LEU A 35 11.34 -8.28 7.39
N PRO A 36 11.12 -7.00 7.74
CA PRO A 36 10.61 -6.66 9.06
C PRO A 36 9.12 -7.03 9.21
N ASP A 37 8.66 -7.06 10.45
CA ASP A 37 7.31 -7.45 10.87
C ASP A 37 6.19 -6.64 10.19
N ARG A 38 6.45 -5.40 9.74
CA ARG A 38 5.43 -4.62 9.00
C ARG A 38 4.97 -5.26 7.68
N PHE A 39 5.73 -6.21 7.13
CA PHE A 39 5.34 -6.97 5.93
C PHE A 39 4.69 -8.31 6.26
N GLU A 40 4.43 -8.61 7.53
CA GLU A 40 3.76 -9.84 7.95
C GLU A 40 2.39 -10.07 7.27
N PRO A 41 1.55 -9.03 7.04
CA PRO A 41 0.33 -9.20 6.23
C PRO A 41 0.61 -9.68 4.80
N LEU A 42 1.69 -9.19 4.19
CA LEU A 42 2.13 -9.61 2.85
C LEU A 42 2.66 -11.05 2.87
N ILE A 43 3.43 -11.42 3.89
CA ILE A 43 3.93 -12.79 4.08
C ILE A 43 2.77 -13.77 4.26
N MET A 44 1.77 -13.43 5.07
CA MET A 44 0.56 -14.26 5.23
C MET A 44 -0.25 -14.36 3.92
N ALA A 45 -0.40 -13.26 3.19
CA ALA A 45 -1.11 -13.27 1.91
C ALA A 45 -0.40 -14.16 0.88
N LEU A 46 0.94 -14.16 0.87
CA LEU A 46 1.73 -15.03 0.00
C LEU A 46 1.61 -16.51 0.41
N LYS A 47 1.62 -16.83 1.70
CA LYS A 47 1.43 -18.21 2.19
C LYS A 47 0.06 -18.79 1.88
N ASN A 48 -0.98 -17.94 1.86
CA ASN A 48 -2.36 -18.35 1.59
C ASN A 48 -2.74 -18.28 0.10
N CYS A 49 -1.84 -17.80 -0.76
CA CYS A 49 -2.03 -17.87 -2.21
C CYS A 49 -1.48 -19.21 -2.72
N ASP A 50 -2.26 -19.93 -3.52
CA ASP A 50 -1.78 -21.09 -4.32
C ASP A 50 -0.88 -20.66 -5.50
N GLU A 51 -0.31 -19.46 -5.44
CA GLU A 51 0.57 -18.94 -6.48
C GLU A 51 2.01 -19.35 -6.19
N GLU A 52 2.70 -19.85 -7.22
CA GLU A 52 4.10 -20.28 -7.11
C GLU A 52 4.99 -19.11 -6.63
N ILE A 53 5.74 -19.34 -5.56
CA ILE A 53 6.56 -18.31 -4.92
C ILE A 53 7.81 -18.09 -5.77
N ARG A 54 7.78 -17.03 -6.58
CA ARG A 54 8.92 -16.59 -7.41
C ARG A 54 9.49 -15.28 -6.92
N VAL A 55 10.80 -15.11 -7.09
CA VAL A 55 11.54 -13.90 -6.67
C VAL A 55 10.96 -12.63 -7.32
N ASP A 56 10.57 -12.70 -8.60
CA ASP A 56 9.96 -11.57 -9.32
C ASP A 56 8.57 -11.21 -8.75
N ASN A 57 7.78 -12.21 -8.35
CA ASN A 57 6.47 -11.99 -7.73
C ASN A 57 6.61 -11.31 -6.37
N VAL A 58 7.53 -11.79 -5.53
CA VAL A 58 7.84 -11.20 -4.22
C VAL A 58 8.32 -9.75 -4.37
N ARG A 59 9.23 -9.49 -5.32
CA ARG A 59 9.71 -8.14 -5.63
C ARG A 59 8.56 -7.19 -5.98
N ASN A 60 7.69 -7.59 -6.90
CA ASN A 60 6.61 -6.72 -7.38
C ASN A 60 5.63 -6.37 -6.26
N ARG A 61 5.29 -7.34 -5.41
CA ARG A 61 4.39 -7.09 -4.27
C ARG A 61 5.04 -6.20 -3.21
N LEU A 62 6.33 -6.38 -2.93
CA LEU A 62 7.07 -5.52 -2.01
C LEU A 62 7.16 -4.08 -2.50
N LEU A 63 7.44 -3.86 -3.78
CA LEU A 63 7.44 -2.53 -4.38
C LEU A 63 6.06 -1.88 -4.34
N ALA A 64 4.99 -2.66 -4.59
CA ALA A 64 3.63 -2.16 -4.48
C ALA A 64 3.27 -1.75 -3.05
N GLU A 65 3.75 -2.47 -2.03
CA GLU A 65 3.48 -2.16 -0.63
C GLU A 65 4.26 -0.91 -0.15
N ASP A 66 5.50 -0.73 -0.59
CA ASP A 66 6.34 0.43 -0.22
C ASP A 66 5.85 1.74 -0.87
N VAL A 67 5.11 1.66 -1.99
CA VAL A 67 4.51 2.81 -2.69
C VAL A 67 3.15 3.20 -2.12
N LYS A 68 2.46 2.30 -1.41
CA LYS A 68 1.20 2.66 -0.74
C LYS A 68 1.50 3.74 0.30
N PRO A 69 0.75 4.86 0.31
CA PRO A 69 0.80 5.78 1.42
C PRO A 69 0.53 4.96 2.68
N GLN A 70 1.41 5.07 3.69
CA GLN A 70 1.14 4.57 5.03
C GLN A 70 -0.16 5.23 5.46
N VAL A 71 -1.27 4.51 5.32
CA VAL A 71 -2.55 4.90 5.91
C VAL A 71 -2.30 4.77 7.39
N ASP A 72 -2.00 5.92 8.01
CA ASP A 72 -2.25 6.10 9.43
C ASP A 72 -3.66 5.55 9.70
N ASP A 73 -3.76 4.60 10.62
CA ASP A 73 -4.98 3.88 11.05
C ASP A 73 -6.13 4.82 11.50
N SER A 74 -5.98 6.14 11.34
CA SER A 74 -6.97 7.16 11.70
C SER A 74 -7.92 7.60 10.58
N ARG A 75 -7.93 6.99 9.39
CA ARG A 75 -8.88 7.42 8.34
C ARG A 75 -9.44 6.28 7.49
N GLU A 76 -10.59 5.78 7.94
CA GLU A 76 -11.54 5.07 7.09
C GLU A 76 -11.87 5.91 5.84
N HIS A 77 -11.37 5.48 4.69
CA HIS A 77 -11.89 5.92 3.40
C HIS A 77 -12.29 4.69 2.59
N ALA A 78 -13.46 4.15 2.95
CA ALA A 78 -14.23 3.28 2.09
C ALA A 78 -14.50 3.99 0.76
N PHE A 79 -14.33 3.26 -0.34
CA PHE A 79 -14.78 3.67 -1.66
C PHE A 79 -16.28 4.03 -1.61
N VAL A 80 -16.59 5.32 -1.63
CA VAL A 80 -17.98 5.80 -1.70
C VAL A 80 -18.39 5.85 -3.17
N ASN A 81 -19.19 4.85 -3.55
CA ASN A 81 -19.96 4.85 -4.79
C ASN A 81 -20.88 6.08 -4.84
N GLU A 82 -20.92 6.78 -5.96
CA GLU A 82 -21.58 8.08 -6.20
C GLU A 82 -23.13 8.06 -6.12
N LYS A 83 -23.72 7.65 -4.99
CA LYS A 83 -25.18 7.73 -4.77
C LYS A 83 -25.60 8.23 -3.40
N PHE A 84 -24.75 8.99 -2.71
CA PHE A 84 -25.17 9.73 -1.52
C PHE A 84 -25.53 11.18 -1.88
N LYS A 85 -26.82 11.52 -1.72
CA LYS A 85 -27.31 12.90 -1.66
C LYS A 85 -26.61 13.61 -0.51
N GLY A 86 -25.41 14.14 -0.76
CA GLY A 86 -24.69 14.96 0.20
C GLY A 86 -25.53 16.18 0.54
N LYS A 87 -25.76 16.42 1.83
CA LYS A 87 -26.33 17.68 2.32
C LYS A 87 -25.54 18.81 1.67
N THR A 88 -26.21 19.65 0.89
CA THR A 88 -25.59 20.77 0.19
C THR A 88 -25.16 21.80 1.22
N TYR A 89 -23.91 21.72 1.68
CA TYR A 89 -23.34 22.75 2.53
C TYR A 89 -23.33 24.08 1.76
N PHE A 90 -23.75 25.16 2.41
CA PHE A 90 -23.81 26.47 1.79
C PHE A 90 -22.40 26.95 1.48
N LYS A 91 -22.07 27.06 0.19
CA LYS A 91 -20.73 27.43 -0.30
C LYS A 91 -20.42 28.94 -0.25
N GLY A 92 -21.33 29.76 0.29
CA GLY A 92 -21.16 31.21 0.41
C GLY A 92 -20.79 31.66 1.82
N LYS A 93 -20.48 32.97 1.96
CA LYS A 93 -20.39 33.63 3.27
C LYS A 93 -21.79 34.01 3.76
N CYS A 94 -22.04 33.82 5.04
CA CYS A 94 -23.23 34.33 5.72
C CYS A 94 -23.20 35.87 5.71
N PHE A 95 -24.29 36.52 5.30
CA PHE A 95 -24.35 37.98 5.25
C PHE A 95 -24.45 38.65 6.64
N LYS A 96 -24.74 37.86 7.69
CA LYS A 96 -24.88 38.37 9.06
C LYS A 96 -23.54 38.33 9.83
N CYS A 97 -22.79 37.23 9.74
CA CYS A 97 -21.53 37.05 10.47
C CYS A 97 -20.27 36.97 9.59
N ASN A 98 -20.42 37.02 8.26
CA ASN A 98 -19.34 36.87 7.27
C ASN A 98 -18.55 35.56 7.35
N LEU A 99 -19.02 34.56 8.11
CA LEU A 99 -18.43 33.22 8.18
C LEU A 99 -19.00 32.31 7.07
N TYR A 100 -18.20 31.34 6.65
CA TYR A 100 -18.59 30.35 5.65
C TYR A 100 -19.38 29.19 6.26
N GLY A 101 -20.15 28.50 5.43
CA GLY A 101 -20.75 27.21 5.77
C GLY A 101 -22.20 27.23 6.23
N HIS A 102 -22.82 28.41 6.38
CA HIS A 102 -24.25 28.55 6.72
C HIS A 102 -24.88 29.80 6.08
N LYS A 103 -26.21 29.79 5.93
CA LYS A 103 -26.99 30.96 5.48
C LYS A 103 -27.32 31.87 6.66
N SER A 104 -27.63 33.14 6.40
CA SER A 104 -28.03 34.10 7.45
C SER A 104 -29.24 33.66 8.28
N SER A 105 -30.12 32.82 7.72
CA SER A 105 -31.27 32.22 8.42
C SER A 105 -30.88 31.18 9.47
N GLU A 106 -29.68 30.61 9.39
CA GLU A 106 -29.15 29.56 10.26
C GLU A 106 -27.99 30.09 11.14
N CYS A 107 -27.85 31.42 11.24
CA CYS A 107 -26.81 32.07 12.02
C CYS A 107 -27.26 32.20 13.48
N VAL A 108 -26.69 31.35 14.34
CA VAL A 108 -26.83 31.37 15.81
C VAL A 108 -26.06 32.54 16.40
#